data_AF-A0A838R6X9-F1
#
_entry.id   AF-A0A838R6X9-F1
#
_cell.length_a   1.000
_cell.length_b   1.000
_cell.length_c   1.000
_cell.angle_alpha   90.00
_cell.angle_beta   90.00
_cell.angle_gamma   90.00
#
_symmetry.space_group_name_H-M   'P 1'
#
loop_
_entity.id
_entity.type
_entity.pdbx_description
1 polymer ?
#
loop_
_entity_poly.entity_id
_entity_poly.type
_entity_poly.pdbx_seq_one_letter_code
_entity_poly.pdbx_strand_id
1 'polypeptide(L)'
;MFGRNQNAKSAKSAARKFASKRNTGFTIELLEDRRLMAADMMTNMAFVGPVQQPSASATVATSSFADPNMIFLLPMADTVLDAKWVQIGTSNARQFVIDGSDQNDVITIESYGNYYSTGPTFTVKLERFDVNGALLSSQRLNVSAGRGVVPYSTQPLLVLGRDGADRITNLTSMSMTAVGGNQNDTLIGGSAYDALYGENGADTIYGEGGSDNINGGADNDSLFGGAGFDTVYGEGGDDRIWGGADSDRLYGGANNDTIHGDNGVWDFYADFADTIYGGDGEDWLDGESGADNIYGEAGHDVILGSFGNDLLYGGGGNDYMYGEHGNDRIFGQDGIDYLFGGDHNDYLDGGYKTDPNSSINQADVLYGGAGKDTFARHRSTILGVGSGDPDIFADYGSGDSTDNIFHW
;
A
#
# COMPACT_ATOMS: atom_id res chain seq x y z
N MET A 1 -50.55 -44.81 -5.37
CA MET A 1 -51.21 -44.61 -4.06
C MET A 1 -50.15 -44.24 -3.02
N PHE A 2 -50.56 -43.57 -1.94
CA PHE A 2 -49.80 -43.19 -0.74
C PHE A 2 -49.02 -44.37 -0.08
N GLY A 3 -48.07 -44.18 0.82
CA GLY A 3 -47.55 -42.96 1.48
C GLY A 3 -46.59 -43.30 2.64
N ARG A 4 -46.02 -42.28 3.30
CA ARG A 4 -44.99 -42.43 4.36
C ARG A 4 -45.57 -42.77 5.76
N ASN A 5 -44.84 -43.54 6.56
CA ASN A 5 -45.01 -43.72 8.03
C ASN A 5 -44.64 -42.39 8.75
N GLN A 6 -45.29 -41.85 9.82
CA GLN A 6 -45.82 -42.40 11.11
C GLN A 6 -44.69 -42.92 12.02
N ASN A 7 -44.42 -42.53 13.28
CA ASN A 7 -45.09 -41.72 14.33
C ASN A 7 -43.98 -40.91 15.10
N ALA A 8 -44.13 -39.77 15.80
CA ALA A 8 -45.19 -39.14 16.61
C ALA A 8 -45.20 -39.50 18.13
N LYS A 9 -44.76 -38.55 18.99
CA LYS A 9 -45.01 -38.32 20.45
C LYS A 9 -44.24 -37.02 20.84
N SER A 10 -44.79 -35.83 21.14
CA SER A 10 -45.82 -35.36 22.10
C SER A 10 -45.44 -35.47 23.59
N ALA A 11 -45.70 -34.54 24.54
CA ALA A 11 -45.82 -33.06 24.56
C ALA A 11 -46.22 -32.57 25.98
N LYS A 12 -45.89 -31.30 26.33
CA LYS A 12 -46.54 -30.38 27.31
C LYS A 12 -46.34 -30.47 28.85
N SER A 13 -46.38 -29.25 29.43
CA SER A 13 -46.72 -28.82 30.81
C SER A 13 -45.59 -28.85 31.87
N ALA A 14 -45.47 -27.91 32.82
CA ALA A 14 -46.36 -26.79 33.20
C ALA A 14 -45.59 -25.56 33.74
N ALA A 15 -46.22 -24.38 33.77
CA ALA A 15 -45.66 -23.13 34.30
C ALA A 15 -46.07 -22.83 35.76
N ARG A 16 -45.27 -22.05 36.50
CA ARG A 16 -45.72 -21.24 37.66
C ARG A 16 -44.88 -19.97 37.86
N LYS A 17 -45.55 -18.91 38.33
CA LYS A 17 -45.07 -17.52 38.45
C LYS A 17 -44.28 -17.29 39.76
N PHE A 18 -43.44 -16.27 39.81
CA PHE A 18 -43.75 -15.00 40.52
C PHE A 18 -42.82 -13.86 40.06
N ALA A 19 -43.32 -12.62 40.12
CA ALA A 19 -42.62 -11.43 39.62
C ALA A 19 -42.39 -10.41 40.75
N SER A 20 -41.33 -9.61 40.62
CA SER A 20 -41.13 -8.37 41.37
C SER A 20 -40.35 -7.37 40.51
N LYS A 21 -41.03 -6.39 39.93
CA LYS A 21 -40.40 -5.20 39.33
C LYS A 21 -40.07 -4.20 40.46
N ARG A 22 -38.94 -3.50 40.34
CA ARG A 22 -38.90 -2.05 40.57
C ARG A 22 -37.83 -1.39 39.71
N ASN A 23 -38.21 -0.29 39.05
CA ASN A 23 -37.35 0.48 38.14
C ASN A 23 -36.38 1.38 38.91
N THR A 24 -35.13 1.38 38.48
CA THR A 24 -34.27 2.56 38.22
C THR A 24 -33.27 2.06 37.17
N GLY A 25 -33.16 2.56 35.94
CA GLY A 25 -33.50 3.90 35.46
C GLY A 25 -32.28 4.48 34.75
N PHE A 26 -31.81 3.81 33.69
CA PHE A 26 -30.81 4.33 32.74
C PHE A 26 -31.16 3.82 31.34
N THR A 27 -31.30 4.75 30.41
CA THR A 27 -31.45 4.49 28.97
C THR A 27 -30.06 4.58 28.36
N ILE A 28 -29.66 3.57 27.60
CA ILE A 28 -28.60 3.68 26.60
C ILE A 28 -29.25 3.19 25.30
N GLU A 29 -29.24 4.04 24.28
CA GLU A 29 -29.76 3.67 22.96
C GLU A 29 -28.83 2.64 22.31
N LEU A 30 -29.44 1.59 21.75
CA LEU A 30 -28.79 0.71 20.80
C LEU A 30 -28.81 1.41 19.44
N LEU A 31 -27.63 1.87 19.00
CA LEU A 31 -27.33 2.07 17.59
C LEU A 31 -26.23 1.08 17.21
N GLU A 32 -26.66 -0.11 16.81
CA GLU A 32 -25.88 -0.96 15.91
C GLU A 32 -25.98 -0.34 14.51
N ASP A 33 -24.88 0.10 13.91
CA ASP A 33 -24.28 -0.62 12.78
C ASP A 33 -22.87 -0.13 12.42
N ARG A 34 -22.21 -0.91 11.58
CA ARG A 34 -20.76 -0.90 11.28
C ARG A 34 -20.24 0.37 10.59
N ARG A 35 -19.13 0.92 11.12
CA ARG A 35 -17.96 1.44 10.37
C ARG A 35 -16.86 1.85 11.36
N LEU A 36 -15.65 1.29 11.18
CA LEU A 36 -14.33 1.57 11.79
C LEU A 36 -13.61 0.28 12.22
N MET A 37 -13.03 -0.41 11.25
CA MET A 37 -11.87 -1.28 11.41
C MET A 37 -10.88 -0.85 10.30
N ALA A 38 -9.91 -0.01 10.66
CA ALA A 38 -8.81 0.46 9.79
C ALA A 38 -7.80 1.37 10.55
N ALA A 39 -8.20 2.05 11.63
CA ALA A 39 -7.54 3.28 12.07
C ALA A 39 -6.89 3.26 13.48
N ASP A 40 -6.59 2.10 14.08
CA ASP A 40 -6.12 2.01 15.49
C ASP A 40 -4.85 1.17 15.69
N MET A 41 -3.94 1.18 14.71
CA MET A 41 -2.56 0.67 14.82
C MET A 41 -1.48 1.71 14.48
N MET A 42 -1.88 2.91 14.03
CA MET A 42 -1.02 3.91 13.35
C MET A 42 -0.38 4.96 14.29
N THR A 43 -0.30 4.75 15.61
CA THR A 43 0.35 5.73 16.50
C THR A 43 0.80 5.14 17.84
N ASN A 44 2.09 4.82 17.99
CA ASN A 44 2.85 4.90 19.25
C ASN A 44 4.37 4.57 19.14
N MET A 45 4.99 4.69 17.97
CA MET A 45 6.47 4.68 17.86
C MET A 45 7.03 6.07 18.18
N ALA A 46 7.34 6.31 19.45
CA ALA A 46 8.00 7.52 19.90
C ALA A 46 9.53 7.42 19.72
N PHE A 47 10.02 7.67 18.50
CA PHE A 47 11.45 7.83 18.26
C PHE A 47 11.99 9.04 19.04
N VAL A 48 12.93 8.80 19.94
CA VAL A 48 13.66 9.87 20.64
C VAL A 48 14.89 10.22 19.80
N GLY A 49 14.80 11.33 19.06
CA GLY A 49 15.93 11.86 18.28
C GLY A 49 17.19 12.16 19.11
N PRO A 50 18.33 12.44 18.46
CA PRO A 50 19.65 12.34 19.07
C PRO A 50 19.88 13.36 20.19
N VAL A 51 19.76 12.90 21.44
CA VAL A 51 20.13 13.68 22.62
C VAL A 51 21.65 13.70 22.74
N GLN A 52 22.25 14.88 22.53
CA GLN A 52 23.67 15.14 22.82
C GLN A 52 24.06 14.57 24.19
N GLN A 53 25.20 13.86 24.28
CA GLN A 53 25.74 13.39 25.55
C GLN A 53 25.88 14.51 26.59
N PRO A 54 25.51 14.23 27.85
CA PRO A 54 26.32 14.70 28.96
C PRO A 54 26.63 13.58 29.96
N SER A 55 27.93 13.33 30.14
CA SER A 55 28.58 12.89 31.39
C SER A 55 27.82 11.96 32.36
N ALA A 56 28.34 10.73 32.47
CA ALA A 56 28.44 9.87 33.67
C ALA A 56 27.51 10.11 34.89
N SER A 57 26.87 9.01 35.31
CA SER A 57 26.18 8.82 36.60
C SER A 57 24.80 9.47 36.76
N ALA A 58 23.79 8.85 36.13
CA ALA A 58 22.40 8.97 36.55
C ALA A 58 21.79 7.57 36.81
N THR A 59 21.53 7.24 38.08
CA THR A 59 20.76 6.05 38.46
C THR A 59 19.27 6.34 38.20
N VAL A 60 18.73 5.87 37.07
CA VAL A 60 17.32 6.07 36.74
C VAL A 60 16.44 5.16 37.61
N ALA A 61 15.47 5.77 38.30
CA ALA A 61 14.59 5.07 39.22
C ALA A 61 13.49 4.29 38.50
N THR A 62 13.20 3.08 38.98
CA THR A 62 12.06 2.28 38.53
C THR A 62 10.75 2.94 38.97
N SER A 63 10.13 3.71 38.07
CA SER A 63 8.73 4.14 38.20
C SER A 63 7.89 3.42 37.15
N SER A 64 6.69 2.99 37.55
CA SER A 64 5.77 2.21 36.71
C SER A 64 5.16 3.10 35.63
N PHE A 65 5.55 2.89 34.37
CA PHE A 65 4.87 3.46 33.22
C PHE A 65 3.89 2.44 32.65
N ALA A 66 2.66 2.89 32.42
CA ALA A 66 1.50 2.03 32.17
C ALA A 66 0.97 2.18 30.74
N ASP A 67 1.88 2.30 29.77
CA ASP A 67 1.53 2.26 28.36
C ASP A 67 1.71 0.83 27.83
N PRO A 68 0.64 0.15 27.37
CA PRO A 68 0.71 -1.22 26.88
C PRO A 68 1.47 -1.40 25.55
N ASN A 69 1.73 -0.31 24.81
CA ASN A 69 2.28 -0.34 23.45
C ASN A 69 3.76 0.07 23.36
N MET A 70 4.40 0.42 24.48
CA MET A 70 5.81 0.83 24.52
C MET A 70 6.77 -0.37 24.52
N ILE A 71 7.43 -0.63 23.38
CA ILE A 71 8.58 -1.54 23.31
C ILE A 71 9.80 -0.82 23.91
N PHE A 72 10.24 -1.26 25.09
CA PHE A 72 11.45 -0.74 25.72
C PHE A 72 12.70 -1.40 25.13
N LEU A 73 13.28 -0.78 24.09
CA LEU A 73 14.67 -1.01 23.71
C LEU A 73 15.57 -0.55 24.87
N LEU A 74 16.24 -1.51 25.53
CA LEU A 74 17.26 -1.21 26.53
C LEU A 74 18.54 -0.79 25.79
N PRO A 75 19.19 0.33 26.15
CA PRO A 75 20.44 0.73 25.53
C PRO A 75 21.56 -0.25 25.91
N MET A 76 21.84 -1.20 25.02
CA MET A 76 22.94 -2.15 25.13
C MET A 76 23.85 -1.97 23.92
N ALA A 77 25.02 -1.37 24.14
CA ALA A 77 26.00 -1.00 23.11
C ALA A 77 25.97 -1.92 21.87
N ASP A 78 25.49 -1.35 20.77
CA ASP A 78 24.62 -2.01 19.77
C ASP A 78 25.37 -2.91 18.77
N THR A 79 26.03 -3.92 19.33
CA THR A 79 26.90 -4.87 18.64
C THR A 79 26.38 -6.31 18.71
N VAL A 80 25.09 -6.50 19.04
CA VAL A 80 24.52 -7.81 19.36
C VAL A 80 23.08 -7.99 18.86
N LEU A 81 22.97 -8.67 17.72
CA LEU A 81 21.79 -9.41 17.26
C LEU A 81 21.25 -10.30 18.39
N ASP A 82 20.03 -10.01 18.84
CA ASP A 82 19.31 -10.68 19.93
C ASP A 82 17.93 -11.17 19.44
N ALA A 83 17.35 -12.16 20.12
CA ALA A 83 16.04 -12.68 19.75
C ALA A 83 15.27 -13.19 20.99
N LYS A 84 14.14 -12.54 21.29
CA LYS A 84 13.44 -12.66 22.58
C LYS A 84 11.92 -12.57 22.46
N TRP A 85 11.23 -13.20 23.41
CA TRP A 85 9.80 -12.98 23.62
C TRP A 85 9.58 -11.73 24.47
N VAL A 86 8.91 -10.72 23.93
CA VAL A 86 8.53 -9.48 24.62
C VAL A 86 7.05 -9.55 25.00
N GLN A 87 6.70 -9.17 26.22
CA GLN A 87 5.29 -9.08 26.64
C GLN A 87 4.70 -7.77 26.15
N ILE A 88 3.50 -7.83 25.55
CA ILE A 88 2.79 -6.66 25.03
C ILE A 88 1.47 -6.47 25.77
N GLY A 89 1.30 -5.27 26.29
CA GLY A 89 0.15 -4.85 27.08
C GLY A 89 -0.12 -5.63 28.37
N THR A 90 -1.36 -5.52 28.83
CA THR A 90 -1.82 -5.99 30.15
C THR A 90 -2.29 -7.44 30.16
N SER A 91 -2.18 -8.14 29.04
CA SER A 91 -2.56 -9.55 28.89
C SER A 91 -1.34 -10.49 28.92
N ASN A 92 -1.55 -11.79 28.74
CA ASN A 92 -0.47 -12.76 28.52
C ASN A 92 0.06 -12.74 27.07
N ALA A 93 -0.33 -11.77 26.23
CA ALA A 93 0.17 -11.62 24.88
C ALA A 93 1.69 -11.39 24.86
N ARG A 94 2.34 -12.00 23.88
CA ARG A 94 3.76 -11.85 23.62
C ARG A 94 4.01 -11.84 22.13
N GLN A 95 4.86 -10.94 21.69
CA GLN A 95 5.46 -10.97 20.35
C GLN A 95 6.86 -11.57 20.47
N PHE A 96 7.30 -12.27 19.43
CA PHE A 96 8.71 -12.59 19.29
C PHE A 96 9.36 -11.46 18.49
N VAL A 97 10.45 -10.92 19.03
CA VAL A 97 11.21 -9.84 18.43
C VAL A 97 12.61 -10.35 18.14
N ILE A 98 13.03 -10.24 16.88
CA ILE A 98 14.42 -10.31 16.46
C ILE A 98 14.89 -8.85 16.37
N ASP A 99 16.03 -8.58 16.98
CA ASP A 99 16.54 -7.25 17.27
C ASP A 99 17.98 -7.25 16.77
N GLY A 100 18.23 -6.60 15.63
CA GLY A 100 19.48 -6.65 14.88
C GLY A 100 20.66 -5.96 15.54
N SER A 101 21.66 -5.57 14.75
CA SER A 101 22.86 -4.90 15.24
C SER A 101 23.36 -3.85 14.27
N ASP A 102 24.31 -3.04 14.71
CA ASP A 102 24.88 -1.97 13.87
C ASP A 102 25.86 -2.50 12.80
N GLN A 103 25.55 -3.67 12.20
CA GLN A 103 26.36 -4.40 11.22
C GLN A 103 25.43 -5.26 10.35
N ASN A 104 25.77 -5.42 9.07
CA ASN A 104 25.08 -6.28 8.10
C ASN A 104 24.66 -7.65 8.67
N ASP A 105 23.38 -7.81 8.99
CA ASP A 105 22.76 -9.01 9.52
C ASP A 105 21.93 -9.73 8.44
N VAL A 106 21.96 -11.06 8.43
CA VAL A 106 21.14 -11.92 7.56
C VAL A 106 20.22 -12.76 8.44
N ILE A 107 18.94 -12.46 8.36
CA ILE A 107 17.87 -13.00 9.20
C ILE A 107 16.93 -13.81 8.31
N THR A 108 16.94 -15.13 8.45
CA THR A 108 16.07 -16.02 7.66
C THR A 108 15.14 -16.82 8.57
N ILE A 109 13.83 -16.67 8.37
CA ILE A 109 12.82 -17.49 9.03
C ILE A 109 12.62 -18.75 8.18
N GLU A 110 13.20 -19.86 8.63
CA GLU A 110 13.34 -21.08 7.82
C GLU A 110 12.11 -22.01 7.90
N SER A 111 11.32 -21.90 8.98
CA SER A 111 10.10 -22.70 9.14
C SER A 111 9.16 -22.10 10.17
N TYR A 112 7.87 -22.28 9.95
CA TYR A 112 6.81 -21.99 10.92
C TYR A 112 5.87 -23.20 11.04
N GLY A 113 5.55 -23.58 12.27
CA GLY A 113 4.60 -24.63 12.58
C GLY A 113 3.71 -24.22 13.75
N ASN A 114 2.42 -24.06 13.50
CA ASN A 114 1.43 -23.72 14.53
C ASN A 114 0.61 -24.94 14.93
N TYR A 115 0.87 -25.48 16.12
CA TYR A 115 0.16 -26.64 16.64
C TYR A 115 -0.68 -26.26 17.86
N TYR A 116 -1.99 -26.45 17.77
CA TYR A 116 -2.98 -26.19 18.83
C TYR A 116 -2.63 -26.72 20.24
N SER A 117 -1.72 -27.70 20.36
CA SER A 117 -1.34 -28.34 21.63
C SER A 117 0.03 -27.93 22.18
N THR A 118 0.85 -27.21 21.40
CA THR A 118 2.23 -26.80 21.78
C THR A 118 2.53 -25.32 21.52
N GLY A 119 1.61 -24.59 20.87
CA GLY A 119 1.82 -23.22 20.43
C GLY A 119 2.63 -23.15 19.12
N PRO A 120 2.95 -21.93 18.65
CA PRO A 120 3.84 -21.75 17.51
C PRO A 120 5.25 -22.22 17.82
N THR A 121 5.86 -22.83 16.82
CA THR A 121 7.27 -23.23 16.75
C THR A 121 7.85 -22.72 15.45
N PHE A 122 9.07 -22.18 15.49
CA PHE A 122 9.75 -21.70 14.28
C PHE A 122 11.26 -21.84 14.41
N THR A 123 11.93 -21.87 13.26
CA THR A 123 13.39 -21.91 13.17
C THR A 123 13.88 -20.65 12.49
N VAL A 124 14.84 -19.97 13.12
CA VAL A 124 15.46 -18.75 12.60
C VAL A 124 16.94 -19.00 12.40
N LYS A 125 17.47 -18.63 11.24
CA LYS A 125 18.90 -18.48 10.99
C LYS A 125 19.27 -17.01 11.16
N LEU A 126 20.31 -16.77 11.93
CA LEU A 126 20.82 -15.46 12.30
C LEU A 126 22.31 -15.43 11.98
N GLU A 127 22.74 -14.57 11.06
CA GLU A 127 24.14 -14.39 10.70
C GLU A 127 24.50 -12.92 10.69
N ARG A 128 25.73 -12.58 11.10
CA ARG A 128 26.26 -11.20 11.05
C ARG A 128 27.54 -11.17 10.26
N PHE A 129 27.71 -10.13 9.47
CA PHE A 129 28.90 -9.87 8.67
C PHE A 129 29.49 -8.51 9.05
N ASP A 130 30.79 -8.31 8.80
CA ASP A 130 31.36 -6.96 8.82
C ASP A 130 31.01 -6.22 7.52
N VAL A 131 31.32 -4.91 7.48
CA VAL A 131 31.13 -4.04 6.31
C VAL A 131 31.87 -4.49 5.03
N ASN A 132 32.73 -5.52 5.10
CA ASN A 132 33.42 -6.12 3.95
C ASN A 132 32.82 -7.48 3.56
N GLY A 133 31.72 -7.92 4.19
CA GLY A 133 31.09 -9.22 3.97
C GLY A 133 31.77 -10.40 4.67
N ALA A 134 32.65 -10.17 5.66
CA ALA A 134 33.26 -11.25 6.43
C ALA A 134 32.37 -11.69 7.59
N LEU A 135 32.00 -12.97 7.65
CA LEU A 135 31.13 -13.53 8.69
C LEU A 135 31.73 -13.35 10.10
N LEU A 136 31.03 -12.61 10.96
CA LEU A 136 31.35 -12.37 12.37
C LEU A 136 30.69 -13.41 13.29
N SER A 137 29.43 -13.76 13.03
CA SER A 137 28.71 -14.77 13.81
C SER A 137 27.64 -15.49 12.97
N SER A 138 27.33 -16.74 13.31
CA SER A 138 26.23 -17.51 12.73
C SER A 138 25.59 -18.39 13.79
N GLN A 139 24.26 -18.35 13.89
CA GLN A 139 23.44 -19.06 14.86
C GLN A 139 22.16 -19.56 14.18
N ARG A 140 21.67 -20.73 14.62
CA ARG A 140 20.29 -21.17 14.36
C ARG A 140 19.55 -21.31 15.68
N LEU A 141 18.38 -20.68 15.76
CA LEU A 141 17.49 -20.70 16.91
C LEU A 141 16.27 -21.57 16.59
N ASN A 142 15.92 -22.48 17.51
CA ASN A 142 14.65 -23.17 17.49
C ASN A 142 13.77 -22.60 18.60
N VAL A 143 12.72 -21.89 18.23
CA VAL A 143 11.84 -21.20 19.16
C VAL A 143 10.55 -22.00 19.31
N SER A 144 10.06 -22.09 20.55
CA SER A 144 8.73 -22.65 20.85
C SER A 144 8.07 -21.83 21.94
N ALA A 145 6.78 -21.50 21.79
CA ALA A 145 6.04 -20.74 22.81
C ALA A 145 5.82 -21.50 24.13
N GLY A 146 5.95 -22.84 24.10
CA GLY A 146 5.77 -23.72 25.24
C GLY A 146 4.31 -24.06 25.53
N ARG A 147 4.07 -25.21 26.18
CA ARG A 147 2.71 -25.67 26.51
C ARG A 147 2.03 -24.71 27.48
N GLY A 148 0.86 -24.19 27.08
CA GLY A 148 -0.02 -23.37 27.92
C GLY A 148 -0.14 -21.90 27.50
N VAL A 149 0.59 -21.47 26.47
CA VAL A 149 0.54 -20.09 25.94
C VAL A 149 -0.23 -20.05 24.61
N VAL A 150 -1.55 -19.91 24.68
CA VAL A 150 -2.43 -19.42 23.60
C VAL A 150 -3.75 -18.93 24.24
N PRO A 151 -4.36 -17.84 23.74
CA PRO A 151 -4.82 -17.72 22.36
C PRO A 151 -3.99 -16.74 21.52
N TYR A 152 -3.87 -17.07 20.24
CA TYR A 152 -3.49 -16.24 19.10
C TYR A 152 -2.81 -14.90 19.42
N SER A 153 -1.47 -14.87 19.35
CA SER A 153 -0.85 -13.65 18.82
C SER A 153 -1.27 -13.57 17.36
N THR A 154 -2.21 -12.69 17.05
CA THR A 154 -2.43 -12.17 15.70
C THR A 154 -1.38 -11.10 15.35
N GLN A 155 -0.48 -10.77 16.28
CA GLN A 155 0.63 -9.86 16.00
C GLN A 155 1.73 -10.64 15.27
N PRO A 156 2.22 -10.11 14.15
CA PRO A 156 3.27 -10.74 13.35
C PRO A 156 4.59 -10.86 14.13
N LEU A 157 5.48 -11.69 13.61
CA LEU A 157 6.89 -11.69 14.01
C LEU A 157 7.47 -10.29 13.78
N LEU A 158 8.11 -9.66 14.77
CA LEU A 158 8.84 -8.41 14.54
C LEU A 158 10.31 -8.69 14.29
N VAL A 159 10.86 -8.12 13.22
CA VAL A 159 12.27 -8.11 12.89
C VAL A 159 12.70 -6.65 12.73
N LEU A 160 13.76 -6.25 13.42
CA LEU A 160 14.41 -4.95 13.29
C LEU A 160 15.85 -5.21 12.79
N GLY A 161 16.24 -4.64 11.65
CA GLY A 161 17.62 -4.70 11.14
C GLY A 161 18.56 -3.80 11.94
N ARG A 162 18.19 -2.51 12.04
CA ARG A 162 18.93 -1.39 12.68
C ARG A 162 19.92 -0.72 11.72
N ASP A 163 21.19 -0.55 12.12
CA ASP A 163 22.19 0.17 11.34
C ASP A 163 23.06 -0.83 10.56
N GLY A 164 22.64 -1.27 9.37
CA GLY A 164 23.40 -2.25 8.59
C GLY A 164 22.76 -2.48 7.23
N ALA A 165 23.54 -2.93 6.25
CA ALA A 165 22.96 -3.41 4.99
C ALA A 165 22.58 -4.88 5.18
N ASP A 166 21.33 -5.07 5.58
CA ASP A 166 20.75 -6.29 6.12
C ASP A 166 19.93 -7.05 5.07
N ARG A 167 19.67 -8.32 5.38
CA ARG A 167 18.77 -9.16 4.58
C ARG A 167 17.81 -9.93 5.47
N ILE A 168 16.55 -9.54 5.44
CA ILE A 168 15.45 -10.20 6.16
C ILE A 168 14.66 -11.04 5.15
N THR A 169 14.36 -12.30 5.49
CA THR A 169 13.67 -13.21 4.55
C THR A 169 12.73 -14.19 5.28
N ASN A 170 11.46 -14.20 4.90
CA ASN A 170 10.41 -15.03 5.47
C ASN A 170 10.03 -16.21 4.56
N LEU A 171 10.68 -17.37 4.73
CA LEU A 171 10.40 -18.57 3.91
C LEU A 171 9.14 -19.32 4.35
N THR A 172 8.12 -18.62 4.88
CA THR A 172 6.98 -19.24 5.57
C THR A 172 5.65 -18.54 5.27
N SER A 173 4.53 -19.21 5.59
CA SER A 173 3.17 -18.67 5.47
C SER A 173 2.71 -17.95 6.75
N MET A 174 3.61 -17.17 7.38
CA MET A 174 3.35 -16.46 8.64
C MET A 174 3.64 -14.98 8.43
N SER A 175 2.69 -14.13 8.84
CA SER A 175 2.87 -12.68 8.86
C SER A 175 4.08 -12.21 9.69
N MET A 176 4.82 -11.28 9.12
CA MET A 176 6.02 -10.61 9.61
C MET A 176 5.82 -9.09 9.54
N THR A 177 6.40 -8.39 10.51
CA THR A 177 6.75 -6.98 10.39
C THR A 177 8.27 -6.91 10.35
N ALA A 178 8.82 -6.40 9.26
CA ALA A 178 10.25 -6.19 9.11
C ALA A 178 10.52 -4.69 8.95
N VAL A 179 11.50 -4.20 9.69
CA VAL A 179 12.06 -2.86 9.53
C VAL A 179 13.52 -3.05 9.17
N GLY A 180 13.96 -2.46 8.06
CA GLY A 180 15.35 -2.39 7.64
C GLY A 180 16.15 -1.48 8.58
N GLY A 181 16.29 -0.21 8.20
CA GLY A 181 16.80 0.85 9.05
C GLY A 181 17.46 2.01 8.30
N ASN A 182 18.79 2.16 8.41
CA ASN A 182 19.49 3.38 7.95
C ASN A 182 20.41 3.14 6.74
N GLN A 183 20.34 1.98 6.10
CA GLN A 183 21.27 1.52 5.07
C GLN A 183 20.56 0.60 4.09
N ASN A 184 21.10 0.47 2.86
CA ASN A 184 20.55 -0.36 1.79
C ASN A 184 20.25 -1.82 2.21
N ASP A 185 18.98 -2.13 2.37
CA ASP A 185 18.45 -3.38 2.89
C ASP A 185 17.78 -4.24 1.82
N THR A 186 17.57 -5.52 2.15
CA THR A 186 16.74 -6.42 1.35
C THR A 186 15.71 -7.12 2.22
N LEU A 187 14.45 -6.73 2.08
CA LEU A 187 13.33 -7.31 2.81
C LEU A 187 12.53 -8.22 1.89
N ILE A 188 12.31 -9.47 2.33
CA ILE A 188 11.51 -10.44 1.59
C ILE A 188 10.46 -11.02 2.53
N GLY A 189 9.21 -10.77 2.19
CA GLY A 189 8.02 -11.33 2.81
C GLY A 189 7.86 -12.83 2.54
N GLY A 190 6.64 -13.31 2.73
CA GLY A 190 6.27 -14.72 2.66
C GLY A 190 5.07 -14.97 1.77
N SER A 191 4.17 -15.85 2.22
CA SER A 191 2.90 -16.15 1.51
C SER A 191 1.66 -15.69 2.31
N ALA A 192 1.80 -14.62 3.08
CA ALA A 192 0.79 -14.11 3.99
C ALA A 192 1.04 -12.62 4.26
N TYR A 193 -0.03 -11.88 4.63
CA TYR A 193 0.01 -10.47 5.02
C TYR A 193 1.28 -10.10 5.79
N ASP A 194 2.17 -9.34 5.16
CA ASP A 194 3.41 -8.82 5.72
C ASP A 194 3.38 -7.28 5.77
N ALA A 195 4.20 -6.70 6.66
CA ALA A 195 4.40 -5.25 6.76
C ALA A 195 5.90 -4.94 6.73
N LEU A 196 6.37 -4.32 5.65
CA LEU A 196 7.78 -4.20 5.33
C LEU A 196 8.13 -2.71 5.20
N TYR A 197 9.13 -2.25 5.95
CA TYR A 197 9.56 -0.85 6.02
C TYR A 197 11.07 -0.78 5.77
N GLY A 198 11.51 -0.09 4.72
CA GLY A 198 12.93 0.12 4.43
C GLY A 198 13.57 1.12 5.40
N GLU A 199 12.95 2.29 5.49
CA GLU A 199 13.27 3.49 6.30
C GLU A 199 14.24 4.48 5.63
N ASN A 200 15.55 4.25 5.58
CA ASN A 200 16.49 5.10 4.81
C ASN A 200 17.55 4.26 4.08
N GLY A 201 17.89 4.67 2.87
CA GLY A 201 18.83 4.01 2.00
C GLY A 201 18.10 3.31 0.86
N ALA A 202 18.77 3.18 -0.29
CA ALA A 202 18.17 2.57 -1.49
C ALA A 202 17.99 1.05 -1.32
N ASP A 203 16.77 0.65 -0.98
CA ASP A 203 16.36 -0.66 -0.52
C ASP A 203 15.76 -1.52 -1.63
N THR A 204 15.54 -2.80 -1.31
CA THR A 204 14.79 -3.70 -2.20
C THR A 204 13.83 -4.56 -1.40
N ILE A 205 12.53 -4.36 -1.62
CA ILE A 205 11.46 -4.97 -0.83
C ILE A 205 10.55 -5.81 -1.72
N TYR A 206 10.32 -7.06 -1.33
CA TYR A 206 9.40 -8.00 -1.98
C TYR A 206 8.34 -8.46 -0.97
N GLY A 207 7.05 -8.22 -1.22
CA GLY A 207 5.94 -8.83 -0.46
C GLY A 207 5.81 -10.34 -0.75
N GLU A 208 6.09 -10.72 -2.01
CA GLU A 208 5.97 -12.07 -2.62
C GLU A 208 4.52 -12.53 -2.82
N GLY A 209 3.73 -12.62 -1.75
CA GLY A 209 2.31 -12.91 -1.91
C GLY A 209 1.52 -12.83 -0.63
N GLY A 210 0.47 -12.02 -0.62
CA GLY A 210 -0.24 -11.69 0.60
C GLY A 210 -1.36 -10.69 0.36
N SER A 211 -1.27 -9.55 1.01
CA SER A 211 -2.08 -8.34 0.78
C SER A 211 -1.34 -7.23 1.53
N ASP A 212 -0.08 -7.03 1.15
CA ASP A 212 1.01 -6.60 2.00
C ASP A 212 1.08 -5.08 2.11
N ASN A 213 1.71 -4.59 3.17
CA ASN A 213 1.93 -3.15 3.36
C ASN A 213 3.42 -2.85 3.28
N ILE A 214 3.84 -2.25 2.17
CA ILE A 214 5.24 -1.97 1.85
C ILE A 214 5.47 -0.46 1.89
N ASN A 215 6.51 -0.05 2.58
CA ASN A 215 6.98 1.34 2.62
C ASN A 215 8.49 1.31 2.35
N GLY A 216 8.93 2.00 1.30
CA GLY A 216 10.34 2.20 0.99
C GLY A 216 10.97 3.11 2.05
N GLY A 217 10.77 4.41 1.89
CA GLY A 217 11.06 5.41 2.91
C GLY A 217 11.80 6.61 2.35
N ALA A 218 13.13 6.59 2.39
CA ALA A 218 13.96 7.67 1.90
C ALA A 218 15.16 7.13 1.13
N ASP A 219 15.54 7.84 0.06
CA ASP A 219 16.41 7.39 -1.03
C ASP A 219 15.68 6.44 -2.02
N ASN A 220 16.35 6.09 -3.12
CA ASN A 220 15.71 5.51 -4.30
C ASN A 220 15.51 3.98 -4.23
N ASP A 221 14.28 3.54 -4.06
CA ASP A 221 13.94 2.15 -3.73
C ASP A 221 13.53 1.28 -4.92
N SER A 222 13.34 -0.01 -4.65
CA SER A 222 12.77 -0.98 -5.60
C SER A 222 11.81 -1.92 -4.87
N LEU A 223 10.51 -1.66 -5.07
CA LEU A 223 9.40 -2.20 -4.30
C LEU A 223 8.53 -3.09 -5.19
N PHE A 224 8.25 -4.30 -4.73
CA PHE A 224 7.44 -5.30 -5.42
C PHE A 224 6.39 -5.83 -4.45
N GLY A 225 5.10 -5.59 -4.70
CA GLY A 225 4.01 -6.20 -3.92
C GLY A 225 4.03 -7.71 -4.10
N GLY A 226 3.64 -8.16 -5.29
CA GLY A 226 3.82 -9.52 -5.78
C GLY A 226 2.51 -10.14 -6.24
N ALA A 227 1.67 -10.57 -5.29
CA ALA A 227 0.40 -11.22 -5.58
C ALA A 227 -0.59 -11.11 -4.41
N GLY A 228 -1.75 -10.54 -4.67
CA GLY A 228 -2.77 -10.21 -3.68
C GLY A 228 -2.98 -8.71 -3.61
N PHE A 229 -3.91 -8.24 -2.77
CA PHE A 229 -4.28 -6.82 -2.72
C PHE A 229 -3.29 -6.02 -1.87
N ASP A 230 -2.21 -5.58 -2.48
CA ASP A 230 -1.08 -4.95 -1.83
C ASP A 230 -1.26 -3.43 -1.70
N THR A 231 -0.42 -2.80 -0.86
CA THR A 231 -0.35 -1.34 -0.71
C THR A 231 1.12 -0.96 -0.55
N VAL A 232 1.61 -0.16 -1.49
CA VAL A 232 3.04 0.15 -1.65
C VAL A 232 3.24 1.66 -1.69
N TYR A 233 4.14 2.15 -0.83
CA TYR A 233 4.56 3.54 -0.76
C TYR A 233 6.07 3.65 -1.02
N GLY A 234 6.49 4.47 -1.99
CA GLY A 234 7.90 4.86 -2.16
C GLY A 234 8.33 5.85 -1.07
N GLU A 235 7.51 6.88 -0.87
CA GLU A 235 7.66 8.05 0.02
C GLU A 235 8.64 9.12 -0.49
N GLY A 236 9.92 8.83 -0.71
CA GLY A 236 10.92 9.89 -0.94
C GLY A 236 12.22 9.47 -1.61
N GLY A 237 12.17 9.24 -2.92
CA GLY A 237 13.30 8.89 -3.78
C GLY A 237 12.91 9.01 -5.26
N ASP A 238 13.79 8.62 -6.19
CA ASP A 238 13.31 8.25 -7.54
C ASP A 238 13.07 6.73 -7.56
N ASP A 239 11.88 6.33 -7.14
CA ASP A 239 11.54 4.95 -6.77
C ASP A 239 11.07 4.11 -7.96
N ARG A 240 11.08 2.79 -7.77
CA ARG A 240 10.51 1.83 -8.71
C ARG A 240 9.54 0.91 -8.02
N ILE A 241 8.30 0.94 -8.47
CA ILE A 241 7.19 0.25 -7.85
C ILE A 241 6.51 -0.67 -8.87
N TRP A 242 6.31 -1.92 -8.48
CA TRP A 242 5.45 -2.88 -9.16
C TRP A 242 4.43 -3.38 -8.14
N GLY A 243 3.13 -3.22 -8.42
CA GLY A 243 2.06 -3.81 -7.59
C GLY A 243 2.11 -5.33 -7.69
N GLY A 244 1.65 -5.87 -8.81
CA GLY A 244 2.07 -7.18 -9.29
C GLY A 244 0.98 -8.04 -9.89
N ALA A 245 -0.07 -8.35 -9.11
CA ALA A 245 -1.21 -9.17 -9.50
C ALA A 245 -2.30 -9.17 -8.43
N ASP A 246 -3.58 -9.19 -8.86
CA ASP A 246 -4.75 -8.69 -8.10
C ASP A 246 -4.75 -7.14 -8.09
N SER A 247 -5.55 -6.46 -7.25
CA SER A 247 -5.80 -5.00 -7.36
C SER A 247 -5.13 -4.17 -6.26
N ASP A 248 -4.15 -3.36 -6.65
CA ASP A 248 -3.18 -2.75 -5.75
C ASP A 248 -3.42 -1.25 -5.51
N ARG A 249 -2.66 -0.71 -4.53
CA ARG A 249 -2.56 0.72 -4.25
C ARG A 249 -1.11 1.14 -4.20
N LEU A 250 -0.71 1.92 -5.20
CA LEU A 250 0.68 2.32 -5.42
C LEU A 250 0.77 3.83 -5.26
N TYR A 251 1.75 4.27 -4.47
CA TYR A 251 2.05 5.66 -4.21
C TYR A 251 3.55 5.84 -4.43
N GLY A 252 3.95 6.70 -5.37
CA GLY A 252 5.34 7.11 -5.53
C GLY A 252 5.76 7.94 -4.32
N GLY A 253 5.44 9.23 -4.35
CA GLY A 253 5.57 10.12 -3.20
C GLY A 253 6.18 11.45 -3.60
N ALA A 254 7.50 11.54 -3.60
CA ALA A 254 8.23 12.74 -3.92
C ALA A 254 9.55 12.43 -4.64
N ASN A 255 9.88 13.29 -5.61
CA ASN A 255 10.84 13.09 -6.71
C ASN A 255 10.26 12.17 -7.79
N ASN A 256 11.08 11.65 -8.71
CA ASN A 256 10.59 11.18 -10.02
C ASN A 256 10.42 9.65 -10.06
N ASP A 257 9.19 9.19 -9.90
CA ASP A 257 8.90 7.78 -9.69
C ASP A 257 8.60 7.00 -10.98
N THR A 258 8.79 5.68 -10.92
CA THR A 258 8.41 4.75 -11.99
C THR A 258 7.50 3.67 -11.42
N ILE A 259 6.21 3.72 -11.76
CA ILE A 259 5.19 2.84 -11.20
C ILE A 259 4.51 2.02 -12.30
N HIS A 260 4.49 0.70 -12.10
CA HIS A 260 3.69 -0.24 -12.87
C HIS A 260 2.62 -0.86 -11.97
N GLY A 261 1.37 -0.93 -12.43
CA GLY A 261 0.32 -1.70 -11.77
C GLY A 261 0.70 -3.18 -11.61
N ASP A 262 0.88 -3.86 -12.73
CA ASP A 262 1.31 -5.26 -12.79
C ASP A 262 2.85 -5.47 -12.71
N ASN A 263 3.24 -6.75 -12.66
CA ASN A 263 4.63 -7.24 -12.77
C ASN A 263 5.36 -6.95 -14.12
N GLY A 264 4.87 -6.02 -14.95
CA GLY A 264 5.44 -5.73 -16.28
C GLY A 264 5.30 -6.87 -17.30
N VAL A 265 4.32 -7.76 -17.08
CA VAL A 265 4.04 -8.94 -17.93
C VAL A 265 2.63 -8.81 -18.47
N TRP A 266 2.53 -8.29 -19.70
CA TRP A 266 1.33 -8.25 -20.55
C TRP A 266 0.46 -9.52 -20.47
N ASP A 267 -0.48 -9.58 -19.52
CA ASP A 267 -1.50 -10.62 -19.42
C ASP A 267 -2.88 -9.99 -19.66
N PHE A 268 -3.29 -9.99 -20.93
CA PHE A 268 -4.60 -9.57 -21.43
C PHE A 268 -5.83 -10.27 -20.78
N TYR A 269 -5.62 -11.14 -19.79
CA TYR A 269 -6.66 -11.80 -19.01
C TYR A 269 -6.60 -11.52 -17.49
N ALA A 270 -5.60 -10.78 -17.01
CA ALA A 270 -5.71 -10.02 -15.77
C ALA A 270 -6.54 -8.76 -16.08
N ASP A 271 -7.57 -8.52 -15.27
CA ASP A 271 -8.56 -7.44 -15.45
C ASP A 271 -8.81 -6.86 -14.04
N PHE A 272 -7.70 -6.51 -13.39
CA PHE A 272 -7.64 -6.09 -12.00
C PHE A 272 -7.39 -4.59 -11.95
N ALA A 273 -8.31 -3.86 -11.34
CA ALA A 273 -8.28 -2.41 -11.35
C ALA A 273 -7.37 -1.85 -10.25
N ASP A 274 -6.25 -1.26 -10.65
CA ASP A 274 -5.28 -0.64 -9.76
C ASP A 274 -5.65 0.81 -9.42
N THR A 275 -4.98 1.33 -8.39
CA THR A 275 -5.02 2.75 -8.04
C THR A 275 -3.60 3.26 -7.83
N ILE A 276 -3.15 4.12 -8.73
CA ILE A 276 -1.77 4.61 -8.82
C ILE A 276 -1.76 6.12 -8.58
N TYR A 277 -0.90 6.57 -7.66
CA TYR A 277 -0.60 7.97 -7.41
C TYR A 277 0.90 8.19 -7.63
N GLY A 278 1.27 9.11 -8.52
CA GLY A 278 2.65 9.57 -8.71
C GLY A 278 3.12 10.35 -7.49
N GLY A 279 2.81 11.64 -7.45
CA GLY A 279 3.02 12.49 -6.28
C GLY A 279 3.59 13.87 -6.66
N ASP A 280 4.67 14.27 -5.99
CA ASP A 280 5.46 15.46 -6.33
C ASP A 280 6.67 15.06 -7.22
N GLY A 281 6.52 14.97 -8.56
CA GLY A 281 7.55 14.38 -9.44
C GLY A 281 7.45 14.71 -10.94
N GLU A 282 8.42 14.29 -11.75
CA GLU A 282 8.15 14.03 -13.19
C GLU A 282 8.02 12.51 -13.36
N ASP A 283 6.81 11.99 -13.18
CA ASP A 283 6.58 10.56 -12.95
C ASP A 283 6.30 9.78 -14.23
N TRP A 284 6.58 8.48 -14.18
CA TRP A 284 6.20 7.52 -15.22
C TRP A 284 5.27 6.46 -14.62
N LEU A 285 4.02 6.44 -15.06
CA LEU A 285 2.93 5.63 -14.50
C LEU A 285 2.29 4.77 -15.60
N ASP A 286 2.18 3.46 -15.37
CA ASP A 286 1.56 2.51 -16.30
C ASP A 286 0.60 1.56 -15.56
N GLY A 287 -0.68 1.55 -15.96
CA GLY A 287 -1.69 0.65 -15.41
C GLY A 287 -1.54 -0.81 -15.87
N GLU A 288 -0.86 -1.05 -17.00
CA GLU A 288 -0.74 -2.35 -17.66
C GLU A 288 -2.07 -3.01 -18.07
N SER A 289 -2.77 -3.75 -17.21
CA SER A 289 -3.97 -4.54 -17.56
C SER A 289 -5.06 -4.52 -16.47
N GLY A 290 -6.04 -3.62 -16.62
CA GLY A 290 -7.02 -3.38 -15.59
C GLY A 290 -8.18 -2.46 -16.00
N ALA A 291 -8.67 -1.69 -15.04
CA ALA A 291 -9.66 -0.63 -15.28
C ALA A 291 -9.32 0.50 -14.31
N ASP A 292 -8.21 1.16 -14.61
CA ASP A 292 -7.32 1.68 -13.59
C ASP A 292 -7.62 3.13 -13.24
N ASN A 293 -7.14 3.55 -12.08
CA ASN A 293 -7.33 4.91 -11.59
C ASN A 293 -5.95 5.50 -11.34
N ILE A 294 -5.45 6.28 -12.29
CA ILE A 294 -4.07 6.81 -12.29
C ILE A 294 -4.11 8.32 -12.11
N TYR A 295 -3.32 8.81 -11.16
CA TYR A 295 -3.19 10.22 -10.80
C TYR A 295 -1.70 10.59 -10.84
N GLY A 296 -1.28 11.47 -11.75
CA GLY A 296 0.09 12.03 -11.74
C GLY A 296 0.33 12.92 -10.52
N GLU A 297 -0.68 13.74 -10.20
CA GLU A 297 -0.72 14.73 -9.14
C GLU A 297 0.07 16.02 -9.46
N ALA A 298 1.39 16.07 -9.28
CA ALA A 298 2.14 17.33 -9.35
C ALA A 298 3.54 17.22 -9.99
N GLY A 299 3.58 17.37 -11.31
CA GLY A 299 4.77 17.81 -12.04
C GLY A 299 4.68 17.58 -13.53
N HIS A 300 5.53 16.79 -14.18
CA HIS A 300 5.48 16.63 -15.65
C HIS A 300 5.42 15.16 -16.04
N ASP A 301 4.20 14.63 -16.03
CA ASP A 301 4.00 13.19 -15.89
C ASP A 301 3.79 12.50 -17.24
N VAL A 302 4.13 11.21 -17.29
CA VAL A 302 3.84 10.31 -18.40
C VAL A 302 2.94 9.19 -17.87
N ILE A 303 1.70 9.16 -18.35
CA ILE A 303 0.66 8.26 -17.87
C ILE A 303 0.17 7.36 -19.00
N LEU A 304 0.19 6.05 -18.79
CA LEU A 304 -0.33 5.03 -19.68
C LEU A 304 -1.45 4.25 -18.95
N GLY A 305 -2.66 4.23 -19.52
CA GLY A 305 -3.75 3.35 -19.10
C GLY A 305 -3.57 1.92 -19.63
N SER A 306 -2.96 1.78 -20.81
CA SER A 306 -2.62 0.50 -21.44
C SER A 306 -3.86 -0.33 -21.82
N PHE A 307 -4.22 -1.40 -21.10
CA PHE A 307 -5.41 -2.21 -21.43
C PHE A 307 -6.50 -2.06 -20.37
N GLY A 308 -7.59 -1.37 -20.71
CA GLY A 308 -8.67 -1.23 -19.72
C GLY A 308 -9.91 -0.45 -20.13
N ASN A 309 -10.39 0.37 -19.19
CA ASN A 309 -11.37 1.44 -19.41
C ASN A 309 -11.07 2.50 -18.34
N ASP A 310 -10.02 3.28 -18.59
CA ASP A 310 -9.20 3.81 -17.52
C ASP A 310 -9.58 5.23 -17.15
N LEU A 311 -9.22 5.62 -15.93
CA LEU A 311 -9.48 6.93 -15.36
C LEU A 311 -8.16 7.61 -15.04
N LEU A 312 -7.71 8.43 -15.98
CA LEU A 312 -6.41 9.08 -15.95
C LEU A 312 -6.56 10.57 -15.59
N TYR A 313 -5.79 11.01 -14.61
CA TYR A 313 -5.68 12.41 -14.20
C TYR A 313 -4.20 12.82 -14.26
N GLY A 314 -3.87 13.85 -15.05
CA GLY A 314 -2.54 14.45 -15.07
C GLY A 314 -2.31 15.16 -13.74
N GLY A 315 -2.73 16.42 -13.66
CA GLY A 315 -2.78 17.13 -12.38
C GLY A 315 -2.39 18.58 -12.52
N GLY A 316 -1.28 18.96 -11.89
CA GLY A 316 -0.63 20.25 -12.11
C GLY A 316 0.68 20.07 -12.86
N GLY A 317 0.65 20.22 -14.18
CA GLY A 317 1.79 19.81 -15.01
C GLY A 317 1.90 20.31 -16.44
N ASN A 318 2.29 19.40 -17.34
CA ASN A 318 2.35 19.52 -18.81
C ASN A 318 2.40 18.08 -19.36
N ASP A 319 1.31 17.34 -19.19
CA ASP A 319 1.43 15.89 -19.03
C ASP A 319 1.25 15.14 -20.35
N TYR A 320 1.81 13.94 -20.45
CA TYR A 320 1.66 13.03 -21.60
C TYR A 320 0.82 11.83 -21.20
N MET A 321 -0.44 11.79 -21.67
CA MET A 321 -1.43 10.81 -21.23
C MET A 321 -1.93 9.96 -22.40
N TYR A 322 -1.91 8.64 -22.24
CA TYR A 322 -2.33 7.67 -23.24
C TYR A 322 -3.34 6.68 -22.62
N GLY A 323 -4.57 6.61 -23.13
CA GLY A 323 -5.53 5.56 -22.74
C GLY A 323 -5.18 4.20 -23.36
N GLU A 324 -4.73 4.23 -24.62
CA GLU A 324 -4.41 3.08 -25.47
C GLU A 324 -5.60 2.17 -25.84
N HIS A 325 -6.01 1.24 -24.99
CA HIS A 325 -7.01 0.21 -25.32
C HIS A 325 -8.18 0.19 -24.33
N GLY A 326 -9.10 1.16 -24.41
CA GLY A 326 -10.27 1.17 -23.56
C GLY A 326 -11.39 2.12 -24.00
N ASN A 327 -12.31 2.46 -23.10
CA ASN A 327 -13.23 3.59 -23.31
C ASN A 327 -12.91 4.58 -22.21
N ASP A 328 -11.85 5.34 -22.44
CA ASP A 328 -11.05 5.91 -21.37
C ASP A 328 -11.51 7.31 -21.00
N ARG A 329 -11.06 7.78 -19.84
CA ARG A 329 -11.41 9.09 -19.30
C ARG A 329 -10.16 9.81 -18.85
N ILE A 330 -9.73 10.75 -19.68
CA ILE A 330 -8.42 11.39 -19.58
C ILE A 330 -8.62 12.87 -19.26
N PHE A 331 -8.07 13.30 -18.12
CA PHE A 331 -8.21 14.66 -17.58
C PHE A 331 -6.82 15.29 -17.36
N GLY A 332 -6.38 16.18 -18.25
CA GLY A 332 -5.08 16.88 -18.14
C GLY A 332 -5.02 17.83 -16.95
N GLN A 333 -6.09 18.62 -16.75
CA GLN A 333 -6.26 19.61 -15.68
C GLN A 333 -5.42 20.90 -15.86
N ASP A 334 -4.46 21.19 -14.97
CA ASP A 334 -3.67 22.42 -14.99
C ASP A 334 -2.35 22.13 -15.73
N GLY A 335 -2.03 22.89 -16.79
CA GLY A 335 -0.82 22.61 -17.58
C GLY A 335 -0.91 22.97 -19.06
N ILE A 336 -0.15 22.25 -19.88
CA ILE A 336 -0.24 22.19 -21.35
C ILE A 336 -0.11 20.71 -21.73
N ASP A 337 -1.24 20.05 -21.93
CA ASP A 337 -1.29 18.59 -21.79
C ASP A 337 -1.48 17.91 -23.15
N TYR A 338 -0.93 16.71 -23.30
CA TYR A 338 -0.95 15.90 -24.51
C TYR A 338 -1.73 14.61 -24.23
N LEU A 339 -3.01 14.62 -24.59
CA LEU A 339 -3.96 13.54 -24.31
C LEU A 339 -4.23 12.73 -25.59
N PHE A 340 -4.00 11.43 -25.52
CA PHE A 340 -4.28 10.45 -26.56
C PHE A 340 -5.27 9.43 -26.01
N GLY A 341 -6.45 9.31 -26.61
CA GLY A 341 -7.44 8.27 -26.25
C GLY A 341 -6.90 6.90 -26.62
N GLY A 342 -7.13 6.47 -27.86
CA GLY A 342 -6.55 5.26 -28.41
C GLY A 342 -7.50 4.54 -29.36
N ASP A 343 -7.78 3.28 -29.06
CA ASP A 343 -8.84 2.49 -29.69
C ASP A 343 -10.12 2.51 -28.82
N HIS A 344 -11.29 2.58 -29.47
CA HIS A 344 -12.66 2.69 -28.93
C HIS A 344 -13.17 4.13 -28.68
N ASN A 345 -13.88 4.41 -27.57
CA ASN A 345 -14.72 5.63 -27.47
C ASN A 345 -14.39 6.41 -26.20
N ASP A 346 -13.54 7.42 -26.36
CA ASP A 346 -12.88 8.04 -25.20
C ASP A 346 -13.51 9.37 -24.81
N TYR A 347 -13.21 9.80 -23.59
CA TYR A 347 -13.55 11.11 -23.06
C TYR A 347 -12.27 11.85 -22.67
N LEU A 348 -11.95 12.92 -23.39
CA LEU A 348 -10.73 13.72 -23.17
C LEU A 348 -11.11 15.13 -22.71
N ASP A 349 -10.49 15.60 -21.63
CA ASP A 349 -10.64 16.94 -21.06
C ASP A 349 -9.26 17.54 -20.72
N GLY A 350 -8.86 18.60 -21.44
CA GLY A 350 -7.60 19.31 -21.18
C GLY A 350 -7.63 20.24 -19.96
N GLY A 351 -8.80 20.45 -19.33
CA GLY A 351 -8.93 21.32 -18.17
C GLY A 351 -9.02 22.83 -18.47
N TYR A 352 -9.28 23.62 -17.41
CA TYR A 352 -9.55 25.05 -17.54
C TYR A 352 -8.28 25.90 -17.34
N LYS A 353 -7.59 26.25 -18.42
CA LYS A 353 -6.48 27.22 -18.33
C LYS A 353 -7.03 28.59 -17.92
N THR A 354 -6.68 29.04 -16.70
CA THR A 354 -7.37 30.17 -16.02
C THR A 354 -6.94 31.58 -16.49
N ASP A 355 -5.89 31.71 -17.32
CA ASP A 355 -5.45 33.01 -17.84
C ASP A 355 -6.19 33.41 -19.14
N PRO A 356 -7.05 34.45 -19.12
CA PRO A 356 -7.74 34.94 -20.31
C PRO A 356 -6.83 35.65 -21.34
N ASN A 357 -5.54 35.85 -21.05
CA ASN A 357 -4.54 36.35 -21.99
C ASN A 357 -3.60 35.26 -22.54
N SER A 358 -3.83 34.00 -22.17
CA SER A 358 -2.99 32.91 -22.63
C SER A 358 -2.99 32.82 -24.16
N SER A 359 -1.79 32.85 -24.75
CA SER A 359 -1.60 32.63 -26.18
C SER A 359 -1.89 31.17 -26.54
N ILE A 360 -2.30 30.89 -27.78
CA ILE A 360 -2.48 29.53 -28.35
C ILE A 360 -1.28 28.56 -28.22
N ASN A 361 -0.14 29.03 -27.70
CA ASN A 361 1.05 28.25 -27.38
C ASN A 361 1.01 27.61 -25.97
N GLN A 362 -0.09 27.77 -25.22
CA GLN A 362 -0.36 27.08 -23.94
C GLN A 362 -1.71 26.37 -24.04
N ALA A 363 -1.87 25.58 -25.10
CA ALA A 363 -3.11 24.91 -25.44
C ALA A 363 -2.89 23.40 -25.48
N ASP A 364 -3.78 22.67 -24.83
CA ASP A 364 -3.71 21.20 -24.75
C ASP A 364 -3.90 20.60 -26.14
N VAL A 365 -3.23 19.48 -26.39
CA VAL A 365 -3.32 18.71 -27.62
C VAL A 365 -4.09 17.43 -27.32
N LEU A 366 -5.34 17.36 -27.77
CA LEU A 366 -6.19 16.19 -27.59
C LEU A 366 -6.35 15.46 -28.92
N TYR A 367 -6.13 14.15 -28.90
CA TYR A 367 -6.30 13.23 -30.03
C TYR A 367 -7.10 12.01 -29.55
N GLY A 368 -8.34 11.88 -30.01
CA GLY A 368 -9.22 10.77 -29.59
C GLY A 368 -8.68 9.44 -30.09
N GLY A 369 -8.70 9.22 -31.41
CA GLY A 369 -8.02 8.09 -32.04
C GLY A 369 -8.94 7.33 -32.98
N ALA A 370 -9.36 6.14 -32.57
CA ALA A 370 -10.12 5.20 -33.37
C ALA A 370 -11.45 4.79 -32.71
N GLY A 371 -12.43 5.68 -32.77
CA GLY A 371 -13.84 5.33 -32.56
C GLY A 371 -14.78 6.53 -32.51
N LYS A 372 -15.34 6.85 -31.33
CA LYS A 372 -16.36 7.92 -31.19
C LYS A 372 -16.13 8.76 -29.96
N ASP A 373 -15.16 9.63 -30.10
CA ASP A 373 -14.56 10.31 -28.96
C ASP A 373 -15.34 11.58 -28.60
N THR A 374 -15.27 11.91 -27.31
CA THR A 374 -15.93 13.06 -26.69
C THR A 374 -14.88 13.98 -26.11
N PHE A 375 -14.82 15.21 -26.62
CA PHE A 375 -13.86 16.22 -26.17
C PHE A 375 -14.57 17.27 -25.32
N ALA A 376 -14.18 17.40 -24.05
CA ALA A 376 -14.54 18.56 -23.24
C ALA A 376 -13.71 19.76 -23.73
N ARG A 377 -14.38 20.79 -24.24
CA ARG A 377 -13.68 21.95 -24.83
C ARG A 377 -13.58 23.10 -23.85
N HIS A 378 -12.34 23.50 -23.59
CA HIS A 378 -12.02 24.72 -22.88
C HIS A 378 -11.35 25.73 -23.84
N ARG A 379 -11.08 26.95 -23.36
CA ARG A 379 -10.81 28.11 -24.24
C ARG A 379 -9.49 28.05 -25.03
N SER A 380 -8.64 27.07 -24.73
CA SER A 380 -7.30 26.91 -25.27
C SER A 380 -7.00 25.43 -25.55
N THR A 381 -7.71 24.81 -26.48
CA THR A 381 -7.51 23.39 -26.83
C THR A 381 -7.31 23.22 -28.34
N ILE A 382 -6.27 22.50 -28.73
CA ILE A 382 -5.95 22.12 -30.12
C ILE A 382 -6.39 20.66 -30.31
N LEU A 383 -7.25 20.42 -31.31
CA LEU A 383 -7.85 19.11 -31.57
C LEU A 383 -7.23 18.46 -32.81
N GLY A 384 -6.68 17.25 -32.64
CA GLY A 384 -6.29 16.36 -33.73
C GLY A 384 -7.41 15.36 -34.01
N VAL A 385 -8.09 15.47 -35.14
CA VAL A 385 -9.12 14.51 -35.55
C VAL A 385 -8.50 13.22 -36.06
N GLY A 386 -9.01 12.09 -35.57
CA GLY A 386 -8.56 10.74 -35.89
C GLY A 386 -9.00 10.26 -37.27
N SER A 387 -8.74 8.99 -37.58
CA SER A 387 -9.11 8.39 -38.87
C SER A 387 -10.13 7.25 -38.75
N GLY A 388 -11.34 7.54 -38.27
CA GLY A 388 -12.46 6.61 -38.29
C GLY A 388 -13.73 7.17 -37.65
N ASP A 389 -14.85 7.17 -38.39
CA ASP A 389 -16.15 7.74 -37.98
C ASP A 389 -16.12 9.25 -37.61
N PRO A 390 -17.28 9.93 -37.46
CA PRO A 390 -17.32 11.38 -37.21
C PRO A 390 -17.29 11.74 -35.72
N ASP A 391 -16.17 12.28 -35.27
CA ASP A 391 -15.95 12.87 -33.93
C ASP A 391 -17.04 13.90 -33.56
N ILE A 392 -17.55 13.82 -32.31
CA ILE A 392 -18.63 14.69 -31.86
C ILE A 392 -18.08 16.01 -31.31
N PHE A 393 -17.95 17.01 -32.19
CA PHE A 393 -17.74 18.40 -31.79
C PHE A 393 -18.99 18.96 -31.09
N ALA A 394 -19.04 18.89 -29.76
CA ALA A 394 -20.11 19.49 -28.97
C ALA A 394 -19.56 20.42 -27.88
N ASP A 395 -19.70 21.73 -28.09
CA ASP A 395 -20.10 22.60 -26.98
C ASP A 395 -21.06 23.68 -27.50
N TYR A 396 -22.11 23.92 -26.72
CA TYR A 396 -23.19 24.87 -26.94
C TYR A 396 -23.00 26.09 -26.01
N GLY A 397 -21.80 26.69 -26.03
CA GLY A 397 -21.52 27.97 -25.39
C GLY A 397 -22.13 29.14 -26.19
N SER A 398 -23.27 29.68 -25.76
CA SER A 398 -24.04 30.66 -26.53
C SER A 398 -23.28 31.96 -26.84
N GLY A 399 -22.80 32.14 -28.08
CA GLY A 399 -22.27 33.44 -28.48
C GLY A 399 -21.27 33.54 -29.63
N ASP A 400 -21.37 32.71 -30.67
CA ASP A 400 -21.44 33.29 -32.02
C ASP A 400 -22.25 32.37 -32.93
N SER A 401 -23.35 32.88 -33.50
CA SER A 401 -24.21 32.10 -34.42
C SER A 401 -23.62 32.00 -35.82
N THR A 402 -22.44 32.57 -36.01
CA THR A 402 -21.59 32.22 -37.13
C THR A 402 -21.13 30.76 -36.98
N ASP A 403 -21.76 29.80 -37.69
CA ASP A 403 -21.19 28.45 -37.95
C ASP A 403 -20.99 28.14 -39.44
N ASN A 404 -19.89 27.45 -39.73
CA ASN A 404 -19.31 27.04 -41.02
C ASN A 404 -17.90 26.59 -40.56
N ILE A 405 -16.84 27.04 -41.23
CA ILE A 405 -16.01 28.04 -40.55
C ILE A 405 -16.79 29.39 -40.56
N PHE A 406 -17.60 29.67 -39.52
CA PHE A 406 -18.40 30.91 -39.28
C PHE A 406 -19.48 31.41 -40.32
N HIS A 407 -20.81 31.33 -40.04
CA HIS A 407 -21.97 31.99 -40.71
C HIS A 407 -23.36 31.73 -40.03
N TRP A 408 -24.27 32.65 -39.71
CA TRP A 408 -24.25 34.07 -39.35
C TRP A 408 -25.47 34.37 -38.45
#